data_AF-A0AAN8FI79-F1
#
_entry.id   AF-A0AAN8FI79-F1
#
_cell.length_a   1.000
_cell.length_b   1.000
_cell.length_c   1.000
_cell.angle_alpha   90.00
_cell.angle_beta   90.00
_cell.angle_gamma   90.00
#
_symmetry.space_group_name_H-M   'P 1'
#
loop_
_entity.id
_entity.type
_entity.pdbx_description
1 polymer ?
#
loop_
_entity_poly.entity_id
_entity_poly.type
_entity_poly.pdbx_seq_one_letter_code
_entity_poly.pdbx_strand_id
1 'polypeptide(L)'
;MLVIFRDFAPEQYIENLLEDVAKLKMVEQKFVKEGHEKVSESRPSRRANGTWIDHTASDGVARIFRRAVSFLPFIDFLNSERWLVSEQYH
;
A
#
# COMPACT_ATOMS: atom_id res chain seq x y z
N MET A 1 -0.27 -20.19 -7.06
CA MET A 1 -0.59 -19.58 -8.37
C MET A 1 -0.30 -18.09 -8.26
N LEU A 2 0.41 -17.52 -9.22
CA LEU A 2 0.72 -16.08 -9.28
C LEU A 2 0.02 -15.51 -10.52
N VAL A 3 -0.74 -14.42 -10.34
CA VAL A 3 -1.42 -13.72 -11.44
C VAL A 3 -0.90 -12.29 -11.48
N ILE A 4 -0.56 -11.81 -12.67
CA ILE A 4 -0.03 -10.45 -12.90
C ILE A 4 -1.02 -9.69 -13.77
N PHE A 5 -1.53 -8.57 -13.26
CA PHE A 5 -2.40 -7.68 -14.01
C PHE A 5 -1.57 -6.55 -14.63
N ARG A 6 -1.31 -6.67 -15.93
CA ARG A 6 -0.65 -5.62 -16.72
C ARG A 6 -1.63 -4.49 -17.00
N ASP A 7 -1.12 -3.26 -17.06
CA ASP A 7 -1.90 -2.05 -17.32
C ASP A 7 -3.11 -1.94 -16.39
N PHE A 8 -2.90 -2.34 -15.13
CA PHE A 8 -3.96 -2.45 -14.15
C PHE A 8 -4.70 -1.13 -13.99
N ALA A 9 -4.04 0.03 -14.04
CA ALA A 9 -4.67 1.34 -14.03
C ALA A 9 -4.10 2.26 -15.12
N PRO A 10 -4.90 3.20 -15.66
CA PRO A 10 -4.40 4.22 -16.58
C PRO A 10 -3.32 5.09 -15.93
N GLU A 11 -2.38 5.59 -16.73
CA GLU A 11 -1.26 6.44 -16.25
C GLU A 11 -1.74 7.62 -15.41
N GLN A 12 -2.78 8.33 -15.86
CA GLN A 12 -3.36 9.45 -15.12
C GLN A 12 -3.94 9.06 -13.75
N TYR A 13 -4.33 7.80 -13.55
CA TYR A 13 -4.78 7.34 -12.23
C TYR A 13 -3.59 7.12 -11.30
N ILE A 14 -2.47 6.67 -11.85
CA ILE A 14 -1.22 6.49 -11.13
C ILE A 14 -0.66 7.86 -10.72
N GLU A 15 -0.66 8.85 -11.60
CA GLU A 15 -0.21 10.22 -11.28
C GLU A 15 -0.98 10.81 -10.10
N ASN A 16 -2.32 10.77 -10.15
CA ASN A 16 -3.17 11.26 -9.05
C ASN A 16 -2.92 10.49 -7.74
N LEU A 17 -2.70 9.18 -7.82
CA LEU A 17 -2.34 8.37 -6.64
C LEU A 17 -1.01 8.83 -6.04
N LEU A 18 0.01 9.07 -6.88
CA LEU A 18 1.33 9.47 -6.44
C LEU A 18 1.32 10.87 -5.81
N GLU A 19 0.51 11.80 -6.34
CA GLU A 19 0.31 13.12 -5.73
C GLU A 19 -0.28 13.03 -4.31
N ASP A 20 -1.21 12.11 -4.10
CA ASP A 20 -1.80 11.87 -2.77
C ASP A 20 -0.80 11.21 -1.83
N VAL A 21 -0.06 10.21 -2.31
CA VAL A 21 0.98 9.51 -1.57
C VAL A 21 2.11 10.45 -1.15
N ALA A 22 2.51 11.39 -2.02
CA ALA A 22 3.56 12.36 -1.73
C ALA A 22 3.24 13.30 -0.54
N LYS A 23 1.96 13.44 -0.18
CA LYS A 23 1.51 14.26 0.95
C LYS A 23 1.53 13.48 2.27
N LEU A 24 1.80 12.18 2.24
CA LEU A 24 1.73 11.34 3.42
C LEU A 24 2.99 11.45 4.27
N LYS A 25 2.79 11.54 5.59
CA LYS A 25 3.89 11.46 6.55
C LYS A 25 4.30 9.99 6.72
N MET A 26 5.46 9.65 6.16
CA MET A 26 6.03 8.32 6.30
C MET A 26 6.70 8.14 7.67
N VAL A 27 6.61 6.93 8.23
CA VAL A 27 7.25 6.57 9.50
C VAL A 27 8.08 5.31 9.29
N GLU A 28 9.22 5.19 9.97
CA GLU A 28 10.05 3.99 9.92
C GLU A 28 9.23 2.76 10.32
N GLN A 29 9.10 1.80 9.41
CA GLN A 29 8.40 0.55 9.68
C GLN A 29 9.31 -0.40 10.43
N LYS A 30 8.84 -0.86 11.59
CA LYS A 30 9.53 -1.88 12.37
C LYS A 30 8.98 -3.26 11.99
N PHE A 31 9.88 -4.19 11.69
CA PHE A 31 9.52 -5.57 11.43
C PHE A 31 9.66 -6.39 12.72
N VAL A 32 8.78 -7.36 12.88
CA VAL A 32 8.85 -8.33 13.97
C VAL A 32 9.45 -9.61 13.39
N LYS A 33 10.46 -10.15 14.07
CA LYS A 33 11.14 -11.37 13.64
C LYS A 33 10.29 -12.58 14.05
N GLU A 34 10.11 -13.53 13.14
CA GLU A 34 9.39 -14.78 13.40
C GLU A 34 10.01 -15.49 14.63
N GLY A 35 9.17 -15.83 15.62
CA GLY A 35 9.58 -16.39 16.91
C GLY A 35 9.91 -15.38 18.02
N HIS A 36 9.93 -14.07 17.72
CA HIS A 36 10.15 -12.99 18.69
C HIS A 36 9.10 -11.89 18.53
N GLU A 37 7.82 -12.22 18.73
CA GLU A 37 6.68 -11.32 18.53
C GLU A 37 6.71 -10.04 19.37
N LYS A 38 7.56 -9.99 20.41
CA LYS A 38 7.72 -8.85 21.32
C LYS A 38 8.94 -7.98 21.03
N VAL A 39 9.76 -8.32 20.04
CA VAL A 39 11.00 -7.60 19.74
C VAL A 39 10.92 -7.04 18.33
N SER A 40 10.69 -5.73 18.26
CA SER A 40 10.84 -4.97 17.03
C SER A 40 12.33 -4.71 16.77
N GLU A 41 12.91 -5.37 15.76
CA GLU A 41 14.30 -5.19 15.35
C GLU A 41 14.38 -4.29 14.11
N SER A 42 15.28 -3.31 14.09
CA SER A 42 15.66 -2.61 12.87
C SER A 42 16.80 -3.37 12.20
N ARG A 43 16.53 -3.98 11.03
CA ARG A 43 17.59 -4.56 10.19
C ARG A 43 18.12 -3.48 9.24
N PRO A 44 19.44 -3.24 9.18
CA PRO A 44 20.02 -2.28 8.22
C PRO A 44 19.63 -2.56 6.77
N SER A 45 19.43 -3.84 6.40
CA SER A 45 19.08 -4.28 5.05
C SER A 45 17.58 -4.20 4.70
N ARG A 46 16.71 -3.78 5.63
CA ARG A 46 15.26 -3.62 5.41
C ARG A 46 14.74 -2.41 6.18
N ARG A 47 15.25 -1.23 5.85
CA ARG A 47 14.63 0.03 6.24
C ARG A 47 13.62 0.42 5.18
N ALA A 48 12.34 0.31 5.52
CA ALA A 48 11.26 0.88 4.74
C ALA A 48 10.54 1.90 5.60
N ASN A 49 10.29 3.08 5.04
CA ASN A 49 9.35 4.02 5.64
C ASN A 49 7.98 3.71 5.04
N GLY A 50 6.94 3.76 5.86
CA GLY A 50 5.61 3.47 5.37
C GLY A 50 4.51 3.97 6.28
N THR A 51 3.30 3.94 5.76
CA THR A 51 2.11 4.40 6.45
C THR A 51 0.89 3.66 5.93
N TRP A 52 -0.18 3.70 6.72
CA TRP A 52 -1.47 3.15 6.35
C TRP A 52 -2.39 4.28 5.91
N ILE A 53 -3.10 4.09 4.81
CA ILE A 53 -4.07 5.06 4.29
C ILE A 53 -5.41 4.38 4.01
N ASP A 54 -6.48 5.00 4.49
CA ASP A 54 -7.84 4.52 4.28
C ASP A 54 -8.19 4.49 2.79
N HIS A 55 -9.00 3.53 2.37
CA HIS A 55 -9.35 3.30 0.97
C HIS A 55 -9.99 4.49 0.26
N THR A 56 -10.55 5.43 1.02
CA THR A 56 -11.21 6.64 0.53
C THR A 56 -10.63 7.92 1.12
N ALA A 57 -9.40 7.88 1.63
CA ALA A 57 -8.78 9.04 2.30
C ALA A 57 -8.56 10.24 1.36
N SER A 58 -8.40 9.98 0.06
CA SER A 58 -8.17 10.99 -0.97
C SER A 58 -8.71 10.53 -2.33
N ASP A 59 -8.85 11.45 -3.28
CA ASP A 59 -9.47 11.17 -4.58
C ASP A 59 -8.67 10.18 -5.44
N GLY A 60 -7.35 10.30 -5.46
CA GLY A 60 -6.46 9.38 -6.18
C GLY A 60 -6.52 7.97 -5.59
N VAL A 61 -6.42 7.85 -4.27
CA VAL A 61 -6.51 6.57 -3.54
C VAL A 61 -7.89 5.92 -3.75
N ALA A 62 -8.98 6.67 -3.59
CA ALA A 62 -10.35 6.20 -3.78
C ALA A 62 -10.61 5.72 -5.22
N ARG A 63 -9.97 6.36 -6.20
CA ARG A 63 -10.09 6.00 -7.61
C ARG A 63 -9.43 4.66 -7.90
N ILE A 64 -8.23 4.42 -7.36
CA ILE A 64 -7.55 3.13 -7.48
C ILE A 64 -8.31 2.03 -6.74
N PHE A 65 -8.80 2.31 -5.53
CA PHE A 65 -9.60 1.36 -4.77
C PHE A 65 -10.86 0.91 -5.51
N ARG A 66 -11.66 1.85 -6.02
CA ARG A 66 -12.86 1.52 -6.82
C ARG A 66 -12.53 0.67 -8.04
N ARG A 67 -11.37 0.92 -8.66
CA ARG A 67 -10.90 0.11 -9.79
C ARG A 67 -10.50 -1.30 -9.38
N ALA A 68 -9.85 -1.48 -8.23
CA ALA A 68 -9.55 -2.82 -7.69
C ALA A 68 -10.83 -3.61 -7.40
N VAL A 69 -11.81 -2.96 -6.75
CA VAL A 69 -13.13 -3.56 -6.46
C VAL A 69 -13.85 -3.98 -7.74
N SER A 70 -13.87 -3.13 -8.77
CA SER A 70 -14.56 -3.44 -10.02
C SER A 70 -13.84 -4.51 -10.84
N PHE A 71 -12.51 -4.55 -10.76
CA PHE A 71 -11.69 -5.48 -11.54
C PHE A 71 -11.64 -6.89 -10.93
N LEU A 72 -11.75 -7.01 -9.60
CA LEU A 72 -11.73 -8.28 -8.87
C LEU A 72 -12.97 -8.39 -7.96
N PRO A 73 -14.18 -8.49 -8.55
CA PRO A 73 -15.44 -8.45 -7.79
C PRO A 73 -15.66 -9.66 -6.87
N PHE A 74 -14.82 -10.68 -6.98
CA PHE A 74 -14.84 -11.87 -6.14
C PHE A 74 -13.98 -11.74 -4.87
N ILE A 75 -13.29 -10.62 -4.69
CA ILE A 75 -12.51 -10.30 -3.48
C ILE A 75 -13.28 -9.25 -2.67
N ASP A 76 -13.43 -9.49 -1.37
CA ASP A 76 -14.07 -8.55 -0.45
C ASP A 76 -13.09 -7.48 0.04
N PHE A 77 -12.82 -6.49 -0.81
CA PHE A 77 -11.97 -5.36 -0.45
C PHE A 77 -12.63 -4.38 0.53
N LEU A 78 -13.95 -4.44 0.74
CA LEU A 78 -14.61 -3.53 1.69
C LEU A 78 -14.27 -3.91 3.13
N ASN A 79 -13.96 -5.18 3.37
CA ASN A 79 -13.47 -5.70 4.64
C ASN A 79 -11.94 -5.92 4.66
N SER A 80 -11.21 -5.45 3.64
CA SER A 80 -9.75 -5.54 3.65
C SER A 80 -9.09 -4.51 4.55
N GLU A 81 -7.84 -4.79 4.95
CA GLU A 81 -7.00 -3.79 5.59
C GLU A 81 -6.77 -2.58 4.68
N ARG A 82 -6.44 -1.46 5.33
CA ARG A 82 -6.06 -0.21 4.67
C ARG A 82 -4.89 -0.42 3.71
N TRP A 83 -4.72 0.52 2.78
CA TRP A 83 -3.56 0.48 1.90
C TRP A 83 -2.28 0.70 2.71
N LEU A 84 -1.33 -0.21 2.58
CA LEU A 84 0.04 0.02 3.00
C LEU A 84 0.79 0.74 1.88
N VAL A 85 1.28 1.94 2.19
CA VAL A 85 2.18 2.69 1.32
C VAL A 85 3.57 2.60 1.91
N SER A 86 4.56 2.18 1.12
CA SER A 86 5.94 2.02 1.57
C SER A 86 6.95 2.58 0.58
N GLU A 87 7.91 3.34 1.07
CA GLU A 87 9.14 3.67 0.37
C GLU A 87 10.21 2.63 0.73
N GLN A 88 10.62 1.84 -0.26
CA GLN A 88 11.76 0.94 -0.12
C GLN A 88 13.01 1.65 -0.65
N TYR A 89 13.99 1.88 0.22
CA TYR A 89 15.32 2.31 -0.19
C TYR A 89 16.07 1.07 -0.70
N HIS A 90 16.51 1.12 -1.95
CA HIS A 90 17.37 0.10 -2.57
C HIS A 90 18.85 0.36 -2.25
#